data_AF-A0A964D037-F1
#
_entry.id   AF-A0A964D037-F1
#
_cell.length_a   1.000
_cell.length_b   1.000
_cell.length_c   1.000
_cell.angle_alpha   90.00
_cell.angle_beta   90.00
_cell.angle_gamma   90.00
#
_symmetry.space_group_name_H-M   'P 1'
#
loop_
_entity.id
_entity.type
_entity.pdbx_description
1 polymer ?
#
loop_
_entity_poly.entity_id
_entity_poly.type
_entity_poly.pdbx_seq_one_letter_code
_entity_poly.pdbx_strand_id
1 'polypeptide(L)'
;MIKKDMLPAGEQKSGGLVDEIGELKEILREVSKKLTRIEAQVKRGGLSAGSKTSELPAVAVADVEKPANLSTENVLEVYEELRLQAKKGHELEVRQKLSAMSATDLNLMCCELGMPPTSKNPSRKKMFELIIGRIKQSLMLSRHIDRQTL
;
A
#
# COMPACT_ATOMS: atom_id res chain seq x y z
N MET A 1 37.44 -52.13 5.41
CA MET A 1 35.95 -52.04 5.40
C MET A 1 35.56 -51.14 6.57
N ILE A 2 35.11 -49.89 6.33
CA ILE A 2 33.69 -49.46 6.18
C ILE A 2 32.98 -49.59 7.55
N LYS A 3 32.45 -48.56 8.22
CA LYS A 3 31.93 -47.23 7.87
C LYS A 3 32.14 -46.27 9.06
N LYS A 4 32.33 -45.00 8.74
CA LYS A 4 32.42 -43.86 9.65
C LYS A 4 31.02 -43.28 9.79
N ASP A 5 30.33 -43.56 10.89
CA ASP A 5 29.04 -42.94 11.20
C ASP A 5 29.27 -41.48 11.61
N MET A 6 29.12 -40.58 10.64
CA MET A 6 28.97 -39.14 10.88
C MET A 6 27.66 -38.69 10.23
N LEU A 7 26.63 -38.52 11.04
CA LEU A 7 25.45 -37.65 10.88
C LEU A 7 24.70 -37.71 12.24
N PRO A 8 24.31 -36.57 12.85
CA PRO A 8 23.26 -35.73 12.27
C PRO A 8 23.46 -34.22 12.55
N ALA A 9 23.97 -33.47 11.57
CA ALA A 9 23.93 -32.00 11.59
C ALA A 9 22.81 -31.44 10.69
N GLY A 10 22.17 -32.29 9.88
CA GLY A 10 21.11 -31.90 8.94
C GLY A 10 19.71 -31.85 9.54
N GLU A 11 19.40 -32.72 10.50
CA GLU A 11 18.04 -32.84 11.07
C GLU A 11 17.68 -31.69 12.02
N GLN A 12 18.65 -31.09 12.71
CA GLN A 12 18.39 -29.94 13.59
C GLN A 12 18.09 -28.65 12.81
N LYS A 13 18.68 -28.46 11.62
CA LYS A 13 18.41 -27.28 10.77
C LYS A 13 17.04 -27.34 10.11
N SER A 14 16.58 -28.52 9.70
CA SER A 14 15.23 -28.67 9.12
C SER A 14 14.13 -28.55 10.17
N GLY A 15 14.38 -29.01 11.40
CA GLY A 15 13.45 -28.83 12.54
C GLY A 15 13.18 -27.35 12.83
N GLY A 16 14.24 -26.54 12.96
CA GLY A 16 14.11 -25.10 13.18
C GLY A 16 13.36 -24.36 12.07
N LEU A 17 13.56 -24.75 10.80
CA LEU A 17 12.81 -24.18 9.67
C LEU A 17 11.32 -24.57 9.70
N VAL A 18 10.98 -25.77 10.18
CA VAL A 18 9.58 -26.19 10.35
C VAL A 18 8.91 -25.41 11.47
N ASP A 19 9.64 -25.13 12.54
CA ASP A 19 9.16 -24.30 13.65
C ASP A 19 8.95 -22.84 13.20
N GLU A 20 9.91 -22.25 12.48
CA GLU A 20 9.78 -20.91 11.87
C GLU A 20 8.59 -20.84 10.90
N ILE A 21 8.36 -21.88 10.09
CA ILE A 21 7.17 -21.97 9.22
C ILE A 21 5.89 -22.04 10.07
N GLY A 22 5.92 -22.75 11.20
CA GLY A 22 4.82 -22.82 12.16
C GLY A 22 4.47 -21.45 12.73
N GLU A 23 5.46 -20.72 13.21
CA GLU A 23 5.32 -19.36 13.73
C GLU A 23 4.77 -18.40 12.67
N LEU A 24 5.31 -18.43 11.45
CA LEU A 24 4.82 -17.61 10.33
C LEU A 24 3.37 -17.92 9.97
N LYS A 25 2.97 -19.20 9.99
CA LYS A 25 1.58 -19.61 9.78
C LYS A 25 0.66 -19.10 10.89
N GLU A 26 1.12 -19.09 12.13
CA GLU A 26 0.36 -18.56 13.26
C GLU A 26 0.17 -17.04 13.14
N ILE A 27 1.22 -16.31 12.81
CA ILE A 27 1.17 -14.87 12.53
C ILE A 27 0.17 -14.58 11.40
N LEU A 28 0.24 -15.32 10.30
CA LEU A 28 -0.69 -15.15 9.17
C LEU A 28 -2.15 -15.40 9.59
N ARG A 29 -2.38 -16.41 10.44
CA ARG A 29 -3.70 -16.73 10.97
C ARG A 29 -4.23 -15.60 11.86
N GLU A 30 -3.37 -15.00 12.67
CA GLU A 30 -3.74 -13.89 13.56
C GLU A 30 -4.02 -12.61 12.77
N VAL A 31 -3.19 -12.29 11.76
CA VAL A 31 -3.43 -11.18 10.82
C VAL A 31 -4.76 -11.36 10.10
N SER A 32 -5.06 -12.57 9.63
CA SER A 32 -6.31 -12.90 8.96
C SER A 32 -7.53 -12.66 9.88
N LYS A 33 -7.48 -13.12 11.13
CA LYS A 33 -8.53 -12.87 12.13
C LYS A 33 -8.74 -11.37 12.38
N LYS A 34 -7.66 -10.60 12.52
CA LYS A 34 -7.73 -9.15 12.75
C LYS A 34 -8.34 -8.44 11.55
N LEU A 35 -7.96 -8.82 10.33
CA LEU A 35 -8.54 -8.28 9.10
C LEU A 35 -10.06 -8.55 9.04
N THR A 36 -10.49 -9.79 9.27
CA THR A 36 -11.92 -10.13 9.30
C THR A 36 -12.69 -9.33 10.35
N ARG A 37 -12.11 -9.07 11.54
CA ARG A 37 -12.74 -8.23 12.57
C ARG A 37 -12.91 -6.78 12.11
N ILE A 38 -11.89 -6.20 11.50
CA ILE A 38 -11.92 -4.83 10.97
C ILE A 38 -12.97 -4.73 9.86
N GLU A 39 -12.99 -5.66 8.91
CA GLU A 39 -13.99 -5.72 7.85
C GLU A 39 -15.41 -5.82 8.42
N ALA A 40 -15.62 -6.65 9.45
CA ALA A 40 -16.91 -6.79 10.13
C ALA A 40 -17.31 -5.53 10.91
N GLN A 41 -16.36 -4.75 11.43
CA GLN A 41 -16.62 -3.46 12.07
C GLN A 41 -16.97 -2.38 11.04
N VAL A 42 -16.26 -2.32 9.91
CA VAL A 42 -16.56 -1.39 8.81
C VAL A 42 -17.93 -1.68 8.20
N LYS A 43 -18.27 -2.96 7.96
CA LYS A 43 -19.60 -3.35 7.46
C LYS A 43 -20.73 -3.00 8.41
N ARG A 44 -20.50 -3.13 9.73
CA ARG A 44 -21.51 -2.78 10.75
C ARG A 44 -21.60 -1.28 11.05
N GLY A 45 -20.49 -0.54 10.91
CA GLY A 45 -20.44 0.91 11.10
C GLY A 45 -20.95 1.72 9.91
N GLY A 46 -21.14 1.10 8.73
CA GLY A 46 -21.57 1.78 7.50
C GLY A 46 -23.06 2.13 7.40
N LEU A 47 -23.87 1.89 8.44
CA LEU A 47 -25.32 2.18 8.44
C LEU A 47 -25.74 3.36 9.32
N SER A 48 -24.84 4.27 9.70
CA SER A 48 -25.25 5.47 10.45
C SER A 48 -24.39 6.70 10.14
N ALA A 49 -24.84 7.49 9.16
CA ALA A 49 -24.90 8.96 9.23
C ALA A 49 -25.59 9.48 7.96
N GLY A 50 -26.73 10.14 8.17
CA GLY A 50 -27.64 10.61 7.12
C GLY A 50 -27.17 11.83 6.35
N SER A 51 -27.83 11.96 5.20
CA SER A 51 -28.06 13.13 4.33
C SER A 51 -27.90 14.53 4.97
N LYS A 52 -27.26 15.47 4.24
CA LYS A 52 -27.87 16.73 3.79
C LYS A 52 -26.93 17.54 2.86
N THR A 53 -27.47 17.78 1.66
CA THR A 53 -27.32 18.96 0.78
C THR A 53 -26.29 20.04 1.16
N SER A 54 -25.33 20.28 0.27
CA SER A 54 -24.86 21.65 -0.03
C SER A 54 -24.50 21.74 -1.50
N GLU A 55 -25.24 22.62 -2.16
CA GLU A 55 -25.21 23.00 -3.56
C GLU A 55 -23.89 23.74 -3.87
N LEU A 56 -23.07 23.20 -4.79
CA LEU A 56 -21.98 23.93 -5.46
C LEU A 56 -21.79 23.34 -6.87
N PRO A 57 -21.36 24.17 -7.84
CA PRO A 57 -21.84 24.09 -9.21
C PRO A 57 -21.12 23.06 -10.07
N ALA A 58 -21.92 22.47 -10.95
CA ALA A 58 -21.63 22.02 -12.31
C ALA A 58 -20.23 21.47 -12.64
N VAL A 59 -20.23 20.15 -12.90
CA VAL A 59 -19.61 19.53 -14.07
C VAL A 59 -18.08 19.65 -14.16
N ALA A 60 -17.41 18.67 -13.55
CA ALA A 60 -16.48 17.86 -14.33
C ALA A 60 -16.92 16.41 -14.13
N VAL A 61 -17.70 15.90 -15.08
CA VAL A 61 -17.92 14.46 -15.24
C VAL A 61 -16.53 13.85 -15.18
N ALA A 62 -16.28 13.02 -14.17
CA ALA A 62 -15.06 12.24 -14.12
C ALA A 62 -15.04 11.43 -15.42
N ASP A 63 -14.10 11.79 -16.29
CA ASP A 63 -13.87 11.13 -17.55
C ASP A 63 -13.36 9.72 -17.24
N VAL A 64 -14.30 8.79 -17.09
CA VAL A 64 -14.05 7.35 -16.87
C VAL A 64 -13.55 6.69 -18.18
N GLU A 65 -13.51 7.42 -19.29
CA GLU A 65 -13.05 6.92 -20.59
C GLU A 65 -11.72 7.51 -21.06
N LYS A 66 -11.00 8.26 -20.21
CA LYS A 66 -9.65 8.68 -20.55
C LYS A 66 -8.66 7.54 -20.30
N PRO A 67 -7.90 7.09 -21.33
CA PRO A 67 -6.79 6.18 -21.10
C PRO A 67 -5.80 6.83 -20.12
N ALA A 68 -5.22 6.01 -19.25
CA ALA A 68 -4.17 6.47 -18.35
C ALA A 68 -3.05 7.11 -19.19
N ASN A 69 -2.62 8.32 -18.82
CA ASN A 69 -1.42 8.92 -19.40
C ASN A 69 -0.16 8.18 -18.90
N LEU A 70 -0.30 7.47 -17.77
CA LEU A 70 0.73 6.60 -17.24
C LEU A 70 0.61 5.19 -17.83
N SER A 71 1.71 4.66 -18.35
CA SER A 71 1.83 3.22 -18.62
C SER A 71 2.14 2.48 -17.33
N THR A 72 1.68 1.23 -17.23
CA THR A 72 1.98 0.34 -16.08
C THR A 72 3.48 0.24 -15.79
N GLU A 73 4.30 0.28 -16.85
CA GLU A 73 5.77 0.23 -16.78
C GLU A 73 6.37 1.45 -16.06
N ASN A 74 5.79 2.64 -16.28
CA ASN A 74 6.35 3.91 -15.79
C ASN A 74 5.77 4.35 -14.42
N VAL A 75 4.73 3.68 -13.92
CA VAL A 75 4.03 4.07 -12.69
C VAL A 75 4.95 4.05 -11.47
N LEU A 76 5.80 3.01 -11.35
CA LEU A 76 6.73 2.89 -10.23
C LEU A 76 7.82 3.96 -10.29
N GLU A 77 8.33 4.28 -11.47
CA GLU A 77 9.32 5.35 -11.66
C GLU A 77 8.75 6.72 -11.27
N VAL A 78 7.54 7.02 -11.73
CA VAL A 78 6.83 8.26 -11.38
C VAL A 78 6.56 8.33 -9.88
N TYR A 79 6.17 7.22 -9.25
CA TYR A 79 6.00 7.17 -7.80
C TYR A 79 7.33 7.43 -7.06
N GLU A 80 8.43 6.82 -7.49
CA GLU A 80 9.74 7.04 -6.88
C GLU A 80 10.20 8.49 -7.04
N GLU A 81 9.94 9.13 -8.17
CA GLU A 81 10.21 10.55 -8.37
C GLU A 81 9.43 11.42 -7.37
N LEU A 82 8.13 11.16 -7.21
CA LEU A 82 7.28 11.85 -6.23
C LEU A 82 7.79 11.62 -4.79
N ARG A 83 8.23 10.41 -4.48
CA ARG A 83 8.79 10.06 -3.18
C ARG A 83 10.10 10.80 -2.90
N LEU A 84 11.00 10.90 -3.89
CA LEU A 84 12.25 11.63 -3.78
C LEU A 84 12.04 13.14 -3.64
N GLN A 85 11.07 13.71 -4.37
CA GLN A 85 10.66 15.10 -4.20
C GLN A 85 10.14 15.37 -2.79
N ALA A 86 9.29 14.47 -2.26
CA ALA A 86 8.83 14.56 -0.87
C ALA A 86 9.98 14.43 0.14
N LYS A 87 10.97 13.54 -0.11
CA LYS A 87 12.19 13.42 0.72
C LYS A 87 12.99 14.72 0.80
N LYS A 88 13.05 15.47 -0.31
CA LYS A 88 13.73 16.77 -0.42
C LYS A 88 12.95 17.95 0.19
N GLY A 89 11.75 17.70 0.73
CA GLY A 89 10.91 18.74 1.34
C GLY A 89 9.92 19.41 0.37
N HIS A 90 9.85 18.96 -0.89
CA HIS A 90 8.93 19.51 -1.90
C HIS A 90 7.51 18.91 -1.80
N GLU A 91 6.94 18.84 -0.59
CA GLU A 91 5.63 18.20 -0.38
C GLU A 91 4.49 18.92 -1.15
N LEU A 92 4.56 20.25 -1.28
CA LEU A 92 3.55 21.03 -1.99
C LEU A 92 3.54 20.69 -3.48
N GLU A 93 4.71 20.56 -4.10
CA GLU A 93 4.87 20.20 -5.52
C GLU A 93 4.36 18.79 -5.80
N VAL A 94 4.66 17.84 -4.91
CA VAL A 94 4.13 16.46 -4.98
C VAL A 94 2.61 16.46 -4.95
N ARG A 95 2.00 17.26 -4.06
CA ARG A 95 0.54 17.40 -3.99
C ARG A 95 -0.04 18.06 -5.23
N GLN A 96 0.63 19.03 -5.82
CA GLN A 96 0.19 19.66 -7.08
C GLN A 96 0.27 18.66 -8.24
N LYS A 97 1.37 17.90 -8.36
CA LYS A 97 1.57 16.89 -9.40
C LYS A 97 0.52 15.78 -9.31
N LEU A 98 0.24 15.27 -8.10
CA LEU A 98 -0.85 14.32 -7.87
C LEU A 98 -2.25 14.91 -8.09
N SER A 99 -2.42 16.22 -7.92
CA SER A 99 -3.67 16.91 -8.22
C SER A 99 -3.86 17.18 -9.71
N ALA A 100 -2.80 17.15 -10.52
CA ALA A 100 -2.90 17.25 -11.96
C ALA A 100 -3.21 15.89 -12.62
N MET A 101 -2.93 14.78 -11.94
CA MET A 101 -3.20 13.43 -12.44
C MET A 101 -4.71 13.12 -12.56
N SER A 102 -5.05 12.33 -13.57
CA SER A 102 -6.42 11.86 -13.77
C SER A 102 -6.83 10.84 -12.70
N ALA A 103 -8.13 10.62 -12.53
CA ALA A 103 -8.62 9.58 -11.62
C ALA A 103 -8.12 8.18 -12.06
N THR A 104 -8.04 7.94 -13.36
CA THR A 104 -7.50 6.70 -13.96
C THR A 104 -6.03 6.51 -13.62
N ASP A 105 -5.21 7.56 -13.74
CA ASP A 105 -3.77 7.52 -13.41
C ASP A 105 -3.55 7.24 -11.91
N LEU A 106 -4.32 7.89 -11.04
CA LEU A 106 -4.24 7.67 -9.60
C LEU A 106 -4.69 6.24 -9.23
N ASN A 107 -5.72 5.71 -9.90
CA ASN A 107 -6.18 4.35 -9.68
C ASN A 107 -5.13 3.33 -10.11
N LEU A 108 -4.54 3.51 -11.29
CA LEU A 108 -3.44 2.69 -11.79
C LEU A 108 -2.28 2.70 -10.79
N MET A 109 -1.88 3.88 -10.31
CA MET A 109 -0.85 4.01 -9.29
C MET A 109 -1.19 3.28 -7.99
N CYS A 110 -2.42 3.37 -7.51
CA CYS A 110 -2.86 2.60 -6.34
C CYS A 110 -2.76 1.08 -6.54
N CYS A 111 -3.13 0.58 -7.73
CA CYS A 111 -3.04 -0.84 -8.07
C CYS A 111 -1.59 -1.33 -8.10
N GLU A 112 -0.70 -0.64 -8.81
CA GLU A 112 0.71 -1.01 -8.93
C GLU A 112 1.46 -0.95 -7.60
N LEU A 113 1.08 -0.03 -6.72
CA LEU A 113 1.66 0.08 -5.37
C LEU A 113 1.10 -0.95 -4.37
N GLY A 114 0.22 -1.86 -4.81
CA GLY A 114 -0.39 -2.88 -3.97
C GLY A 114 -1.39 -2.33 -2.95
N MET A 115 -2.00 -1.17 -3.23
CA MET A 115 -2.99 -0.52 -2.38
C MET A 115 -4.28 -0.24 -3.17
N PRO A 116 -4.91 -1.27 -3.76
CA PRO A 116 -6.13 -1.07 -4.54
C PRO A 116 -7.21 -0.42 -3.66
N PRO A 117 -7.91 0.60 -4.15
CA PRO A 117 -8.97 1.23 -3.37
C PRO A 117 -10.09 0.23 -3.05
N THR A 118 -10.62 0.29 -1.83
CA THR A 118 -11.60 -0.69 -1.34
C THR A 118 -12.98 -0.62 -2.01
N SER A 119 -13.26 0.46 -2.72
CA SER A 119 -14.53 0.70 -3.40
C SER A 119 -14.38 0.56 -4.90
N LYS A 120 -15.39 0.00 -5.59
CA LYS A 120 -15.42 -0.15 -7.05
C LYS A 120 -15.19 1.17 -7.81
N ASN A 121 -15.68 2.28 -7.27
CA ASN A 121 -15.49 3.63 -7.83
C ASN A 121 -14.88 4.54 -6.76
N PRO A 122 -13.56 4.47 -6.53
CA PRO A 122 -12.92 5.27 -5.51
C PRO A 122 -12.92 6.74 -5.90
N SER A 123 -13.19 7.62 -4.92
CA SER A 123 -13.08 9.05 -5.16
C SER A 123 -11.63 9.43 -5.42
N ARG A 124 -11.42 10.40 -6.31
CA ARG A 124 -10.08 10.95 -6.61
C ARG A 124 -9.34 11.37 -5.33
N LYS A 125 -10.07 12.01 -4.41
CA LYS A 125 -9.56 12.41 -3.09
C LYS A 125 -9.06 11.21 -2.28
N LYS A 126 -9.76 10.07 -2.32
CA LYS A 126 -9.34 8.87 -1.57
C LYS A 126 -8.05 8.29 -2.14
N MET A 127 -7.93 8.18 -3.47
CA MET A 127 -6.72 7.68 -4.13
C MET A 127 -5.53 8.58 -3.88
N PHE A 128 -5.75 9.90 -3.96
CA PHE A 128 -4.75 10.90 -3.61
C PHE A 128 -4.20 10.71 -2.19
N GLU A 129 -5.08 10.58 -1.19
CA GLU A 129 -4.67 10.37 0.20
C GLU A 129 -3.96 9.04 0.42
N LEU A 130 -4.33 7.98 -0.31
CA LEU A 130 -3.62 6.69 -0.26
C LEU A 130 -2.17 6.83 -0.74
N ILE A 131 -1.96 7.49 -1.88
CA ILE A 131 -0.62 7.70 -2.44
C ILE A 131 0.24 8.56 -1.51
N ILE A 132 -0.30 9.67 -1.00
CA ILE A 132 0.41 10.53 -0.03
C ILE A 132 0.73 9.76 1.25
N GLY A 133 -0.21 8.97 1.76
CA GLY A 133 -0.01 8.13 2.95
C GLY A 133 1.15 7.16 2.77
N ARG A 134 1.23 6.51 1.60
CA ARG A 134 2.29 5.57 1.25
C ARG A 134 3.66 6.24 1.12
N ILE A 135 3.73 7.43 0.50
CA ILE A 135 4.96 8.23 0.45
C ILE A 135 5.45 8.52 1.88
N LYS A 136 4.56 9.01 2.76
CA LYS A 136 4.91 9.30 4.16
C LYS A 136 5.40 8.07 4.90
N GLN A 137 4.72 6.93 4.75
CA GLN A 137 5.15 5.65 5.31
C GLN A 137 6.55 5.27 4.83
N SER A 138 6.81 5.36 3.52
CA SER A 138 8.13 5.05 2.96
C SER A 138 9.22 5.97 3.52
N LEU A 139 8.95 7.27 3.67
CA LEU A 139 9.89 8.23 4.26
C LEU A 139 10.11 7.99 5.75
N MET A 140 9.09 7.59 6.50
CA MET A 140 9.21 7.21 7.92
C MET A 140 10.11 5.97 8.07
N LEU A 141 9.87 4.93 7.26
CA LEU A 141 10.69 3.72 7.28
C LEU A 141 12.14 3.98 6.86
N SER A 142 12.35 4.87 5.89
CA SER A 142 13.69 5.24 5.41
C SER A 142 14.50 6.01 6.46
N ARG A 143 13.86 6.81 7.32
CA ARG A 143 14.55 7.59 8.37
C ARG A 143 15.21 6.73 9.46
N HIS A 144 14.78 5.48 9.62
CA HIS A 144 15.36 4.58 10.61
C HIS A 144 16.61 3.85 10.12
N ILE A 145 16.89 3.86 8.82
CA ILE A 145 18.10 3.25 8.24
C ILE A 145 19.32 4.16 8.44
N ASP A 146 19.15 5.48 8.31
CA ASP A 146 20.24 6.46 8.47
C ASP A 146 20.74 6.64 9.92
N ARG A 147 20.04 6.09 10.92
CA ARG A 147 20.45 6.22 12.33
C ARG A 147 21.46 5.16 12.79
N GLN A 148 21.73 4.14 11.97
CA GLN A 148 22.74 3.10 12.26
C GLN A 148 24.07 3.33 11.52
N THR A 149 24.23 4.45 10.81
CA THR A 149 25.41 4.79 10.01
C THR A 149 26.16 6.03 10.52
N LEU A 150 25.95 6.43 11.79
CA LEU A 150 26.73 7.47 12.48
C LEU A 150 27.40 6.90 13.74
#